data_AF-A0AAD6ADK8-F1
#
_entry.id   AF-A0AAD6ADK8-F1
#
_cell.length_a   1.000
_cell.length_b   1.000
_cell.length_c   1.000
_cell.angle_alpha   90.00
_cell.angle_beta   90.00
_cell.angle_gamma   90.00
#
_symmetry.space_group_name_H-M   'P 1'
#
loop_
_entity.id
_entity.type
_entity.pdbx_description
1 polymer ?
#
loop_
_entity_poly.entity_id
_entity_poly.type
_entity_poly.pdbx_seq_one_letter_code
_entity_poly.pdbx_strand_id
1 'polypeptide(L)' 'MCEELAALQSLKGTTKGENIFGKVCQTMEELDLDWSKLASITTDGAPSMVGASRGLMGRMNREMEGR' A
#
# COMPACT_ATOMS: atom_id res chain seq x y z
N MET A 1 -12.06 14.13 -15.84
CA MET A 1 -11.78 13.04 -14.90
C MET A 1 -11.81 13.62 -13.51
N CYS A 2 -12.51 12.97 -12.59
CA CYS A 2 -12.51 13.33 -11.17
C CYS A 2 -11.76 12.22 -10.42
N GLU A 3 -11.01 12.60 -9.40
CA GLU A 3 -10.41 11.66 -8.46
C GLU A 3 -11.29 11.55 -7.22
N GLU A 4 -11.37 10.35 -6.64
CA GLU A 4 -12.14 10.08 -5.44
C GLU A 4 -11.25 9.44 -4.37
N LEU A 5 -11.51 9.79 -3.10
CA LEU A 5 -10.81 9.19 -1.97
C LEU A 5 -11.34 7.78 -1.75
N ALA A 6 -10.54 6.77 -2.07
CA ALA A 6 -10.93 5.37 -1.90
C ALA A 6 -11.11 4.98 -0.43
N ALA A 7 -10.18 5.38 0.46
CA ALA A 7 -10.25 5.06 1.88
C ALA A 7 -9.37 5.99 2.73
N LEU A 8 -9.74 6.11 4.02
CA LEU A 8 -8.91 6.71 5.06
C LEU A 8 -8.78 5.72 6.22
N GLN A 9 -7.58 5.18 6.42
CA GLN A 9 -7.31 4.15 7.41
C GLN A 9 -6.50 4.70 8.58
N SER A 10 -6.91 4.37 9.81
CA SER A 10 -6.14 4.67 11.02
C SER A 10 -5.04 3.62 11.23
N LEU A 11 -3.81 4.09 11.46
CA LEU A 11 -2.69 3.25 11.88
C LEU A 11 -2.47 3.43 13.39
N LYS A 12 -2.66 2.35 14.17
CA LYS A 12 -2.42 2.34 15.61
C LYS A 12 -1.02 1.81 15.91
N GLY A 13 -0.35 2.41 16.89
CA GLY A 13 0.99 1.99 17.30
C GLY A 13 2.08 2.56 16.40
N THR A 14 2.64 1.75 15.51
CA THR A 14 3.80 2.13 14.68
C THR A 14 3.42 2.34 13.21
N THR A 15 4.22 3.15 12.51
CA THR A 15 4.09 3.43 11.06
C THR A 15 5.15 2.69 10.24
N LYS A 16 5.43 1.44 10.58
CA LYS A 16 6.37 0.60 9.82
C LYS A 16 5.73 0.18 8.49
N GLY A 17 6.56 -0.06 7.47
CA GLY A 17 6.08 -0.50 6.16
C GLY A 17 5.19 -1.75 6.20
N GLU A 18 5.38 -2.64 7.20
CA GLU A 18 4.52 -3.81 7.40
C GLU A 18 3.10 -3.47 7.85
N ASN A 19 2.95 -2.47 8.74
CA ASN A 19 1.64 -2.04 9.22
C ASN A 19 0.87 -1.32 8.11
N ILE A 20 1.57 -0.51 7.32
CA ILE A 20 1.02 0.21 6.17
C ILE A 20 0.60 -0.79 5.10
N PHE A 21 1.48 -1.72 4.72
CA PHE A 21 1.18 -2.76 3.73
C PHE A 21 -0.06 -3.58 4.11
N GLY A 22 -0.14 -4.05 5.36
CA GLY A 22 -1.31 -4.78 5.84
C GLY A 22 -2.62 -4.00 5.69
N LYS A 23 -2.60 -2.68 5.96
CA LYS A 23 -3.78 -1.83 5.76
C LYS A 23 -4.13 -1.57 4.31
N VAL A 24 -3.14 -1.48 3.42
CA VAL A 24 -3.38 -1.39 1.97
C VAL A 24 -4.05 -2.68 1.47
N CYS A 25 -3.51 -3.85 1.82
CA CYS A 25 -4.11 -5.13 1.40
C CYS A 25 -5.54 -5.30 1.91
N GLN A 26 -5.79 -5.01 3.18
CA GLN A 26 -7.13 -5.02 3.75
C GLN A 26 -8.07 -4.05 3.00
N THR A 27 -7.61 -2.85 2.69
CA THR A 27 -8.41 -1.84 1.97
C THR A 27 -8.75 -2.29 0.55
N MET A 28 -7.80 -2.90 -0.16
CA MET A 28 -8.03 -3.42 -1.52
C MET A 28 -9.09 -4.53 -1.51
N GLU A 29 -9.05 -5.41 -0.51
CA GLU A 29 -10.07 -6.46 -0.32
C GLU A 29 -11.45 -5.88 0.07
N GLU A 30 -11.50 -4.94 1.02
CA GLU A 30 -12.75 -4.30 1.47
C GLU A 30 -13.46 -3.53 0.34
N LEU A 31 -12.70 -2.98 -0.60
CA LEU A 31 -13.22 -2.22 -1.75
C LEU A 31 -13.39 -3.08 -3.01
N ASP A 32 -13.11 -4.39 -2.95
CA ASP A 32 -13.13 -5.32 -4.09
C ASP A 32 -12.30 -4.79 -5.29
N LEU A 33 -11.13 -4.21 -5.00
CA LEU A 33 -10.24 -3.64 -6.00
C LEU A 33 -9.29 -4.71 -6.55
N ASP A 34 -9.19 -4.74 -7.88
CA ASP A 34 -8.32 -5.65 -8.59
C ASP A 34 -6.88 -5.11 -8.66
N TRP A 35 -5.94 -5.86 -8.10
CA TRP A 35 -4.50 -5.57 -8.15
C TRP A 35 -3.97 -5.44 -9.57
N SER A 36 -4.54 -6.13 -10.56
CA SER A 36 -4.12 -6.04 -11.96
C SER A 36 -4.30 -4.64 -12.56
N LYS A 37 -5.15 -3.81 -11.94
CA LYS A 37 -5.43 -2.43 -12.35
C LYS A 37 -4.56 -1.40 -11.64
N LEU A 38 -3.73 -1.81 -10.69
CA LEU A 38 -2.81 -0.91 -10.00
C LEU A 38 -1.72 -0.42 -10.97
N ALA A 39 -1.81 0.85 -11.37
CA ALA A 39 -0.88 1.42 -12.35
C ALA A 39 0.42 1.95 -11.71
N SER A 40 0.34 2.57 -10.53
CA SER A 40 1.50 3.18 -9.88
C SER A 40 1.26 3.43 -8.39
N ILE A 41 2.34 3.62 -7.64
CA ILE A 41 2.31 3.96 -6.22
C ILE A 41 3.15 5.23 -6.02
N THR A 42 2.56 6.26 -5.40
CA THR A 42 3.24 7.51 -5.07
C THR A 42 3.23 7.68 -3.55
N THR A 43 4.40 7.96 -2.96
CA THR A 43 4.57 8.10 -1.51
C THR A 43 5.41 9.33 -1.19
N ASP A 44 5.40 9.78 0.07
CA ASP A 44 6.18 10.94 0.55
C ASP A 44 7.70 10.70 0.64
N GLY A 45 8.18 9.50 0.32
CA GLY A 45 9.59 9.17 0.32
C GLY A 45 10.16 8.73 1.68
N ALA A 46 9.34 8.65 2.74
CA ALA A 46 9.82 8.23 4.06
C ALA A 46 10.41 6.80 4.03
N PRO A 47 11.42 6.45 4.86
CA PRO A 47 12.02 5.12 4.85
C PRO A 47 11.05 3.96 5.08
N SER A 48 9.97 4.19 5.84
CA SER A 48 8.88 3.23 6.04
C SER A 48 8.05 3.00 4.78
N MET A 49 8.05 3.93 3.83
CA MET A 49 7.38 3.85 2.54
C MET A 49 8.29 3.26 1.47
N VAL A 50 9.50 3.82 1.27
CA VAL A 50 10.35 3.49 0.11
C VAL A 50 11.39 2.40 0.34
N GLY A 51 11.55 1.92 1.58
CA GLY A 51 12.55 0.89 1.89
C GLY A 51 12.37 -0.39 1.06
N ALA A 52 13.40 -0.77 0.29
CA ALA A 52 13.35 -1.87 -0.68
C ALA A 52 13.06 -3.27 -0.08
N SER A 53 13.34 -3.47 1.22
CA SER A 53 13.07 -4.73 1.93
C SER A 53 11.93 -4.61 2.93
N ARG A 54 11.97 -3.58 3.79
CA ARG A 54 11.04 -3.44 4.94
C ARG A 54 9.98 -2.36 4.76
N GLY A 55 10.14 -1.47 3.79
CA GLY A 55 9.19 -0.40 3.49
C GLY A 55 7.97 -0.92 2.73
N LEU A 56 6.95 -0.06 2.59
CA LEU A 56 5.74 -0.38 1.82
C LEU A 56 6.08 -0.81 0.39
N MET A 57 6.87 -0.02 -0.35
CA MET A 57 7.22 -0.29 -1.74
C MET A 57 7.91 -1.64 -1.93
N GLY A 58 8.88 -1.98 -1.07
CA GLY A 58 9.55 -3.27 -1.13
C GLY A 58 8.60 -4.47 -0.91
N ARG A 59 7.59 -4.29 -0.05
CA ARG A 59 6.57 -5.30 0.23
C ARG A 59 5.57 -5.42 -0.90
N MET A 60 5.09 -4.29 -1.43
CA MET A 60 4.21 -4.22 -2.58
C MET A 60 4.83 -4.88 -3.80
N ASN A 61 6.11 -4.62 -4.09
CA ASN A 61 6.80 -5.24 -5.23
C ASN A 61 6.81 -6.78 -5.11
N ARG A 62 7.11 -7.31 -3.92
CA ARG A 62 7.08 -8.77 -3.68
C ARG A 62 5.66 -9.36 -3.80
N GLU A 63 4.65 -8.63 -3.34
CA GLU A 63 3.25 -9.06 -3.47
C GLU A 63 2.82 -9.14 -4.94
N MET A 64 3.25 -8.18 -5.75
CA MET A 64 2.93 -8.12 -7.18
C MET A 64 3.76 -9.10 -8.02
N GLU A 65 4.99 -9.45 -7.61
CA GLU A 65 5.81 -10.49 -8.25
C GLU A 65 5.16 -11.88 -8.19
N GLY A 66 4.31 -12.13 -7.19
CA GLY A 66 3.62 -13.39 -6.99
C GLY A 66 2.22 -13.47 -7.61
N ARG A 67 1.77 -12.43 -8.33
CA ARG A 67 0.40 -12.29 -8.84
C ARG A 67 0.32 -12.28 -10.36
#